data_AF-A0AAD9ZGF0-F1
#
_entry.id   AF-A0AAD9ZGF0-F1
#
_cell.length_a   1.000
_cell.length_b   1.000
_cell.length_c   1.000
_cell.angle_alpha   90.00
_cell.angle_beta   90.00
_cell.angle_gamma   90.00
#
_symmetry.space_group_name_H-M   'P 1'
#
loop_
_entity.id
_entity.type
_entity.pdbx_description
1 polymer ?
#
loop_
_entity_poly.entity_id
_entity_poly.type
_entity_poly.pdbx_seq_one_letter_code
_entity_poly.pdbx_strand_id
1 'polypeptide(L)'
;MRTSALRQAPPKGQKPGKITKKFIINASQPASDKIFDVSAFEKFLHDKIKVDNRVGNLGDTITISQQVDGKIEVIAHTQFSGRYLKYLTKKFLKKQQLRDWLRVVSTSKGVYELRFFNVVNDDAEDDDE
;
A
#
# COMPACT_ATOMS: atom_id res chain seq x y z
N MET A 1 -14.24 -52.29 -35.00
CA MET A 1 -13.13 -51.30 -35.10
C MET A 1 -13.23 -50.35 -33.93
N ARG A 2 -12.15 -50.26 -33.14
CA ARG A 2 -12.02 -49.49 -31.90
C ARG A 2 -11.50 -48.09 -32.22
N THR A 3 -12.14 -47.03 -31.73
CA THR A 3 -11.46 -45.74 -31.51
C THR A 3 -12.06 -45.04 -30.28
N SER A 4 -11.50 -45.38 -29.11
CA SER A 4 -11.74 -44.67 -27.86
C SER A 4 -11.03 -43.33 -27.92
N ALA A 5 -11.76 -42.22 -27.89
CA ALA A 5 -11.18 -40.88 -27.78
C ALA A 5 -10.55 -40.73 -26.38
N LEU A 6 -9.22 -40.68 -26.36
CA LEU A 6 -8.42 -40.45 -25.15
C LEU A 6 -8.67 -39.01 -24.67
N ARG A 7 -9.38 -38.85 -23.55
CA ARG A 7 -9.45 -37.58 -22.80
C ARG A 7 -8.04 -37.25 -22.30
N GLN A 8 -7.37 -36.28 -22.93
CA GLN A 8 -6.16 -35.70 -22.35
C GLN A 8 -6.54 -34.94 -21.07
N ALA A 9 -5.97 -35.37 -19.95
CA ALA A 9 -5.97 -34.59 -18.72
C ALA A 9 -5.08 -33.34 -18.92
N PRO A 10 -5.44 -32.17 -18.35
CA PRO A 10 -4.60 -30.99 -18.43
C PRO A 10 -3.25 -31.25 -17.72
N PRO A 11 -2.13 -30.71 -18.21
CA PRO A 11 -0.82 -30.93 -17.61
C PRO A 11 -0.78 -30.39 -16.18
N LYS A 12 -0.68 -31.29 -15.20
CA LYS A 12 -0.27 -30.98 -13.83
C LYS A 12 1.18 -30.50 -13.87
N GLY A 13 1.41 -29.19 -13.73
CA GLY A 13 2.79 -28.69 -13.65
C GLY A 13 3.02 -27.19 -13.81
N GLN A 14 2.00 -26.36 -14.05
CA GLN A 14 2.21 -24.91 -13.92
C GLN A 14 2.16 -24.53 -12.45
N LYS A 15 3.36 -24.31 -11.87
CA LYS A 15 3.48 -23.50 -10.64
C LYS A 15 2.63 -22.25 -10.88
N PRO A 16 1.66 -21.92 -9.99
CA PRO A 16 0.84 -20.74 -10.18
C PRO A 16 1.77 -19.55 -10.40
N GLY A 17 1.63 -18.89 -11.55
CA GLY A 17 2.49 -17.77 -11.91
C GLY A 17 2.54 -16.79 -10.76
N LYS A 18 3.75 -16.34 -10.38
CA LYS A 18 3.94 -15.38 -9.29
C LYS A 18 3.02 -14.18 -9.57
N ILE A 19 1.99 -13.99 -8.74
CA ILE A 19 1.02 -12.92 -8.92
C ILE A 19 1.72 -11.64 -8.49
N THR A 20 2.28 -10.92 -9.46
CA THR A 20 2.94 -9.65 -9.20
C THR A 20 1.90 -8.54 -9.16
N LYS A 21 1.70 -7.94 -7.98
CA LYS A 21 0.86 -6.76 -7.77
C LYS A 21 1.73 -5.60 -7.36
N LYS A 22 1.52 -4.46 -8.00
CA LYS A 22 2.17 -3.19 -7.67
C LYS A 22 1.21 -2.29 -6.92
N PHE A 23 1.68 -1.73 -5.82
CA PHE A 23 0.96 -0.75 -5.02
C PHE A 23 1.82 0.50 -4.86
N ILE A 24 1.17 1.66 -4.89
CA ILE A 24 1.85 2.95 -4.79
C ILE A 24 1.17 3.76 -3.70
N ILE A 25 1.97 4.38 -2.83
CA ILE A 25 1.53 5.41 -1.90
C ILE A 25 2.19 6.71 -2.32
N ASN A 26 1.38 7.68 -2.76
CA ASN A 26 1.83 9.03 -3.03
C ASN A 26 1.80 9.85 -1.74
N ALA A 27 2.98 10.26 -1.28
CA ALA A 27 3.17 11.16 -0.14
C ALA A 27 3.92 12.44 -0.54
N SER A 28 3.94 12.79 -1.83
CA SER A 28 4.75 13.90 -2.38
C SER A 28 4.50 15.24 -1.68
N GLN A 29 3.23 15.64 -1.53
CA GLN A 29 2.84 16.88 -0.84
C GLN A 29 3.34 16.92 0.62
N PRO A 30 2.91 15.99 1.50
CA PRO A 30 3.33 16.04 2.90
C PRO A 30 4.82 15.76 3.11
N ALA A 31 5.49 15.08 2.17
CA ALA A 31 6.95 14.91 2.21
C ALA A 31 7.68 16.22 1.85
N SER A 32 7.20 16.96 0.85
CA SER A 32 7.73 18.28 0.47
C SER A 32 7.60 19.29 1.61
N ASP A 33 6.47 19.25 2.33
CA ASP A 33 6.20 20.11 3.49
C ASP A 33 6.97 19.67 4.75
N LYS A 34 7.78 18.59 4.65
CA LYS A 34 8.55 17.99 5.75
C LYS A 34 7.70 17.47 6.93
N ILE A 35 6.41 17.28 6.72
CA ILE A 35 5.46 16.74 7.70
C ILE A 35 5.55 15.21 7.75
N PHE A 36 5.85 14.58 6.62
CA PHE A 36 5.92 13.12 6.49
C PHE A 36 7.32 12.65 6.12
N ASP A 37 7.94 11.88 7.00
CA ASP A 37 9.22 11.23 6.75
C ASP A 37 9.03 9.91 5.98
N VAL A 38 9.39 9.95 4.70
CA VAL A 38 9.29 8.82 3.76
C VAL A 38 10.24 7.68 4.15
N SER A 39 11.46 8.00 4.60
CA SER A 39 12.46 6.99 4.97
C SER A 39 12.10 6.30 6.27
N ALA A 40 11.53 7.00 7.24
CA ALA A 40 10.96 6.37 8.44
C ALA A 40 9.76 5.47 8.11
N PHE A 41 8.93 5.86 7.14
CA PHE A 41 7.80 5.07 6.70
C PHE A 41 8.24 3.79 5.95
N GLU A 42 9.26 3.86 5.10
CA GLU A 42 9.85 2.70 4.44
C GLU A 42 10.35 1.66 5.46
N LYS A 43 11.14 2.09 6.45
CA LYS A 43 11.60 1.23 7.54
C LYS A 43 10.43 0.60 8.30
N PHE A 44 9.39 1.39 8.60
CA PHE A 44 8.19 0.87 9.24
C PHE A 44 7.48 -0.23 8.43
N LEU A 45 7.42 -0.09 7.10
CA LEU A 45 6.85 -1.11 6.23
C LEU A 45 7.69 -2.39 6.26
N HIS A 46 9.02 -2.29 6.24
CA HIS A 46 9.89 -3.46 6.40
C HIS A 46 9.61 -4.22 7.70
N ASP A 47 9.40 -3.50 8.81
CA ASP A 47 9.19 -4.13 10.13
C ASP A 47 7.77 -4.69 10.32
N LYS A 48 6.76 -4.10 9.67
CA LYS A 48 5.35 -4.37 9.97
C LYS A 48 4.60 -5.14 8.90
N ILE A 49 5.13 -5.24 7.69
CA ILE A 49 4.55 -6.10 6.67
C ILE A 49 4.74 -7.56 7.09
N LYS A 50 3.62 -8.31 7.04
CA LYS A 50 3.58 -9.73 7.29
C LYS A 50 3.44 -10.50 5.99
N VAL A 51 4.23 -11.55 5.87
CA VAL A 51 4.09 -12.60 4.85
C VAL A 51 3.90 -13.91 5.61
N ASP A 52 2.87 -14.68 5.25
CA ASP A 52 2.50 -15.93 5.94
C ASP A 52 2.37 -15.76 7.46
N ASN A 53 1.72 -14.67 7.88
CA ASN A 53 1.47 -14.29 9.29
C ASN A 53 2.70 -13.92 10.12
N ARG A 54 3.90 -13.87 9.53
CA ARG A 54 5.14 -13.49 10.22
C ARG A 54 5.74 -12.20 9.66
N VAL A 55 6.30 -11.37 10.54
CA VAL A 55 7.11 -10.20 10.15
C VAL A 55 8.55 -10.64 9.88
N GLY A 56 9.32 -9.83 9.15
CA GLY A 56 10.73 -10.13 8.83
C GLY A 56 10.93 -11.21 7.77
N ASN A 57 9.86 -11.72 7.16
CA ASN A 57 9.89 -12.73 6.11
C ASN A 57 9.60 -12.12 4.72
N LEU A 58 10.26 -11.01 4.38
CA LEU A 58 10.00 -10.29 3.12
C LEU A 58 10.66 -10.99 1.93
N GLY A 59 11.93 -11.40 2.07
CA GLY A 59 12.72 -12.08 1.04
C GLY A 59 12.57 -11.43 -0.34
N ASP A 60 12.43 -12.26 -1.38
CA ASP A 60 12.09 -11.82 -2.74
C ASP A 60 10.57 -11.73 -2.99
N THR A 61 9.76 -11.82 -1.92
CA THR A 61 8.30 -11.86 -2.04
C THR A 61 7.70 -10.46 -2.07
N ILE A 62 8.27 -9.54 -1.30
CA ILE A 62 7.82 -8.15 -1.22
C ILE A 62 9.03 -7.24 -1.34
N THR A 63 9.04 -6.42 -2.38
CA THR A 63 10.02 -5.36 -2.59
C THR A 63 9.38 -4.03 -2.26
N ILE A 64 10.03 -3.25 -1.40
CA ILE A 64 9.63 -1.90 -1.01
C ILE A 64 10.71 -0.97 -1.54
N SER A 65 10.31 0.11 -2.21
CA SER A 65 11.26 1.09 -2.75
C SER A 65 10.72 2.50 -2.63
N GLN A 66 11.54 3.40 -2.09
CA GLN A 66 11.32 4.84 -2.17
C GLN A 66 11.62 5.36 -3.58
N GLN A 67 10.71 6.15 -4.13
CA GLN A 67 10.89 6.90 -5.37
C GLN A 67 11.23 8.36 -5.06
N VAL A 68 11.87 9.04 -6.02
CA VAL A 68 12.43 10.40 -5.84
C VAL A 68 11.35 11.44 -5.48
N ASP A 69 10.12 11.26 -5.93
CA ASP A 69 9.01 12.21 -5.71
C ASP A 69 8.30 12.07 -4.34
N GLY A 70 8.89 11.39 -3.35
CA GLY A 70 8.20 11.06 -2.10
C GLY A 70 7.06 10.04 -2.27
N LYS A 71 7.15 9.21 -3.32
CA LYS A 71 6.27 8.06 -3.53
C LYS A 71 6.93 6.81 -2.96
N ILE A 72 6.13 5.91 -2.39
CA ILE A 72 6.58 4.59 -1.97
C ILE A 72 5.92 3.56 -2.87
N GLU A 73 6.73 2.70 -3.47
CA GLU A 73 6.28 1.57 -4.27
C GLU A 73 6.45 0.27 -3.49
N VAL A 74 5.42 -0.57 -3.52
CA VAL A 74 5.41 -1.91 -2.93
C VAL A 74 5.03 -2.90 -4.02
N ILE A 75 6.00 -3.72 -4.44
CA ILE A 75 5.80 -4.82 -5.37
C ILE A 75 5.66 -6.09 -4.55
N ALA A 76 4.55 -6.80 -4.71
CA ALA A 76 4.30 -8.06 -4.02
C ALA A 76 4.09 -9.19 -5.03
N HIS A 77 4.82 -10.28 -4.86
CA HIS A 77 4.72 -11.50 -5.68
C HIS A 77 3.80 -12.58 -5.05
N THR A 78 3.17 -12.26 -3.93
CA THR A 78 2.23 -13.12 -3.19
C THR A 78 0.86 -12.46 -3.06
N GLN A 79 -0.07 -13.11 -2.35
CA GLN A 79 -1.36 -12.52 -1.98
C GLN A 79 -1.20 -11.33 -1.03
N PHE A 80 -0.99 -10.16 -1.63
CA PHE A 80 -0.99 -8.88 -0.94
C PHE A 80 -2.23 -8.06 -1.35
N SER A 81 -2.79 -7.31 -0.39
CA SER A 81 -3.97 -6.49 -0.60
C SER A 81 -3.68 -5.03 -0.29
N GLY A 82 -4.22 -4.13 -1.11
CA GLY A 82 -4.10 -2.69 -0.85
C GLY A 82 -4.85 -2.25 0.41
N ARG A 83 -5.85 -3.01 0.87
CA ARG A 83 -6.49 -2.80 2.19
C ARG A 83 -5.47 -2.94 3.31
N TYR A 84 -4.60 -3.95 3.24
CA TYR A 84 -3.56 -4.15 4.25
C TYR A 84 -2.55 -3.01 4.23
N LEU A 85 -2.13 -2.57 3.04
CA LEU A 85 -1.25 -1.40 2.90
C LEU A 85 -1.89 -0.12 3.48
N LYS A 86 -3.18 0.13 3.19
CA LYS A 86 -3.95 1.25 3.76
C LYS A 86 -4.08 1.16 5.28
N TYR A 87 -4.16 -0.03 5.85
CA TYR A 87 -4.14 -0.21 7.30
C TYR A 87 -2.78 0.17 7.89
N LEU A 88 -1.68 -0.30 7.28
CA LEU A 88 -0.33 -0.01 7.75
C LEU A 88 0.00 1.48 7.66
N THR A 89 -0.38 2.16 6.57
CA THR A 89 -0.21 3.63 6.46
C THR A 89 -0.95 4.36 7.57
N LYS A 90 -2.23 4.06 7.80
CA LYS A 90 -2.99 4.67 8.91
C LYS A 90 -2.37 4.38 10.27
N LYS A 91 -1.82 3.18 10.48
CA LYS A 91 -1.14 2.80 11.72
C LYS A 91 0.12 3.63 11.94
N PHE A 92 0.92 3.86 10.88
CA PHE A 92 2.07 4.74 10.94
C PHE A 92 1.68 6.18 11.25
N LEU A 93 0.66 6.72 10.55
CA LEU A 93 0.17 8.07 10.82
C LEU A 93 -0.29 8.24 12.27
N LYS A 94 -0.94 7.23 12.87
CA LYS A 94 -1.32 7.30 14.29
C LYS A 94 -0.10 7.29 15.22
N LYS A 95 0.92 6.49 14.91
CA LYS A 95 2.16 6.44 15.70
C LYS A 95 2.91 7.78 15.67
N GLN A 96 2.89 8.48 14.54
CA GLN A 96 3.52 9.79 14.36
C GLN A 96 2.58 10.97 14.66
N GLN A 97 1.38 10.72 15.22
CA GLN A 97 0.36 11.74 15.51
C GLN A 97 -0.08 12.59 14.29
N LEU A 98 0.08 12.08 13.06
CA LEU A 98 -0.27 12.77 11.81
C LEU A 98 -1.74 12.56 11.36
N ARG A 99 -2.57 11.95 12.21
CA ARG A 99 -3.93 11.53 11.84
C ARG A 99 -4.91 12.67 11.68
N ASP A 100 -4.62 13.81 12.31
CA ASP A 100 -5.49 14.98 12.32
C ASP A 100 -5.23 15.85 11.10
N TRP A 101 -4.03 15.77 10.52
CA TRP A 101 -3.64 16.51 9.32
C TRP A 101 -3.80 15.69 8.04
N LEU A 102 -3.53 14.38 8.09
CA LEU A 102 -3.44 13.55 6.89
C LEU A 102 -4.46 12.40 6.87
N ARG A 103 -5.09 12.22 5.71
CA ARG A 103 -5.94 11.06 5.39
C ARG A 103 -5.41 10.27 4.20
N VAL A 104 -5.58 8.95 4.28
CA VAL A 104 -5.23 8.02 3.19
C VAL A 104 -6.44 7.79 2.28
N VAL A 105 -6.36 8.27 1.05
CA VAL A 105 -7.39 8.14 0.01
C VAL A 105 -6.93 7.11 -1.03
N SER A 106 -7.87 6.35 -1.60
CA SER A 106 -7.58 5.46 -2.73
C SER A 106 -7.97 6.20 -4.00
N THR A 107 -7.01 6.53 -4.85
CA THR A 107 -7.26 7.25 -6.10
C THR A 107 -7.64 6.28 -7.22
N SER A 108 -6.98 5.12 -7.25
CA SER A 108 -7.27 4.05 -8.19
C SER A 108 -6.93 2.70 -7.57
N LYS A 109 -7.25 1.60 -8.24
CA LYS A 109 -6.92 0.27 -7.75
C LYS A 109 -5.40 0.12 -7.62
N GLY A 110 -4.92 -0.05 -6.39
CA GLY A 110 -3.49 -0.16 -6.08
C GLY A 110 -2.77 1.16 -5.87
N VAL A 111 -3.44 2.31 -6.06
CA VAL A 111 -2.84 3.63 -5.87
C VAL A 111 -3.53 4.34 -4.71
N TYR A 112 -2.72 4.73 -3.74
CA TYR A 112 -3.13 5.44 -2.54
C TYR A 112 -2.42 6.79 -2.48
N GLU A 113 -3.07 7.76 -1.85
CA GLU A 113 -2.56 9.12 -1.72
C GLU A 113 -2.79 9.64 -0.30
N LEU A 114 -1.78 10.32 0.24
CA LEU A 114 -1.91 11.10 1.47
C LEU A 114 -2.43 12.48 1.10
N ARG A 115 -3.64 12.82 1.57
CA ARG A 115 -4.24 14.15 1.38
C ARG A 115 -4.39 14.84 2.71
N PHE A 116 -4.23 16.15 2.71
CA PHE A 116 -4.62 16.98 3.84
C PHE A 116 -6.14 16.91 4.04
N PHE A 117 -6.59 17.08 5.28
CA PHE A 117 -7.95 17.52 5.50
C PHE A 117 -8.07 18.96 5.02
N ASN A 118 -9.13 19.24 4.25
CA ASN A 118 -9.49 20.62 3.97
C ASN A 118 -10.00 21.17 5.30
N VAL A 119 -9.17 21.93 6.00
CA VAL A 119 -9.65 22.83 7.04
C VAL A 119 -10.34 23.93 6.25
N VAL A 120 -11.60 23.70 5.87
CA VAL A 120 -12.49 24.84 5.67
C VAL A 120 -12.53 25.46 7.06
N ASN A 121 -12.01 26.68 7.16
CA ASN A 121 -12.02 27.47 8.37
C ASN A 121 -13.49 27.50 8.81
N ASP A 122 -13.86 26.75 9.84
CA ASP A 122 -15.18 26.80 10.48
C ASP A 122 -15.27 28.06 11.37
N ASP A 123 -14.69 29.14 10.86
CA ASP A 123 -14.46 30.44 11.53
C ASP A 123 -15.16 31.54 10.69
N ALA A 124 -16.28 31.16 10.05
CA ALA A 124 -17.09 32.04 9.22
C ALA A 124 -18.58 32.00 9.59
N GLU A 125 -18.95 31.51 10.78
CA GLU A 125 -20.29 31.65 11.35
C GLU A 125 -20.24 31.65 12.89
N ASP A 126 -19.73 32.73 13.51
CA ASP A 126 -20.25 33.22 14.81
C ASP A 126 -19.89 34.71 15.07
N ASP A 127 -19.99 35.55 14.04
CA ASP A 127 -20.03 37.01 14.17
C ASP A 127 -21.27 37.50 13.41
N ASP A 128 -22.43 37.42 14.08
CA ASP A 128 -23.54 38.40 14.05
C ASP A 128 -24.83 37.78 14.64
N GLU A 129 -25.09 38.15 15.90
CA GLU A 129 -26.41 38.21 16.60
C GLU A 129 -27.20 36.92 16.95
#